data_AF-A0A4Y2BT64-F1
#
_entry.id   AF-A0A4Y2BT64-F1
#
_cell.length_a   1.000
_cell.length_b   1.000
_cell.length_c   1.000
_cell.angle_alpha   90.00
_cell.angle_beta   90.00
_cell.angle_gamma   90.00
#
_symmetry.space_group_name_H-M   'P 1'
#
loop_
_entity.id
_entity.type
_entity.pdbx_description
1 polymer ?
#
loop_
_entity_poly.entity_id
_entity_poly.type
_entity_poly.pdbx_seq_one_letter_code
_entity_poly.pdbx_strand_id
1 'polypeptide(L)'
;MTMQGRTPQLISELYWTLLAGKFWTTHPYSPDLAPNDFHLFRHLKHHLGGNHYSDDEDMKTAVTSWLSEQAASFYEEGIRNLVVRYDKCLNKLGSFVEK
;
A
#
# COMPACT_ATOMS: atom_id res chain seq x y z
N MET A 1 19.59 44.10 -12.22
CA MET A 1 18.52 43.39 -11.50
C MET A 1 18.91 41.93 -11.37
N THR A 2 19.46 41.53 -10.23
CA THR A 2 19.85 40.15 -9.94
C THR A 2 18.65 39.42 -9.34
N MET A 3 18.12 38.43 -10.06
CA MET A 3 17.13 37.50 -9.54
C MET A 3 17.76 36.73 -8.38
N GLN A 4 17.37 37.03 -7.14
CA GLN A 4 17.76 36.22 -5.99
C GLN A 4 17.19 34.81 -6.16
N GLY A 5 18.07 33.83 -6.37
CA GLY A 5 17.73 32.41 -6.45
C GLY A 5 17.17 31.90 -5.13
N ARG A 6 15.86 32.04 -4.93
CA ARG A 6 15.10 31.33 -3.89
C ARG A 6 14.79 29.92 -4.39
N THR A 7 15.76 29.04 -4.46
CA THR A 7 15.61 27.79 -5.25
C THR A 7 15.66 26.46 -4.50
N PRO A 8 16.14 26.34 -3.25
CA PRO A 8 15.94 25.09 -2.49
C PRO A 8 14.74 25.11 -1.54
N GLN A 9 14.52 26.23 -0.84
CA GLN A 9 13.48 26.33 0.19
C GLN A 9 12.08 26.26 -0.39
N LEU A 10 11.83 26.95 -1.51
CA LEU A 10 10.54 26.89 -2.21
C LEU A 10 10.24 25.49 -2.76
N ILE A 11 11.24 24.74 -3.23
CA ILE A 11 11.06 23.36 -3.68
C ILE A 11 10.72 22.46 -2.50
N SER A 12 11.42 22.58 -1.37
CA SER A 12 11.10 21.85 -0.15
C SER A 12 9.72 22.20 0.39
N GLU A 13 9.34 23.48 0.43
CA GLU A 13 8.01 23.91 0.86
C GLU A 13 6.92 23.42 -0.09
N LEU A 14 7.13 23.46 -1.40
CA LEU A 14 6.21 22.89 -2.40
C LEU A 14 6.09 21.36 -2.24
N TYR A 15 7.20 20.67 -1.96
CA TYR A 15 7.21 19.24 -1.71
C TYR A 15 6.42 18.88 -0.45
N TRP A 16 6.64 19.60 0.66
CA TRP A 16 5.89 19.43 1.91
C TRP A 16 4.41 19.80 1.76
N THR A 17 4.06 20.89 1.07
CA THR A 17 2.66 21.28 0.87
C THR A 17 1.90 20.34 -0.07
N LEU A 18 2.52 19.87 -1.16
CA LEU A 18 1.87 18.94 -2.09
C LEU A 18 1.79 17.51 -1.53
N LEU A 19 2.87 16.98 -0.94
CA LEU A 19 2.92 15.60 -0.46
C LEU A 19 2.45 15.43 0.98
N ALA A 20 2.89 16.28 1.91
CA ALA A 20 2.43 16.17 3.29
C ALA A 20 1.06 16.83 3.52
N GLY A 21 0.80 17.93 2.80
CA GLY A 21 -0.41 18.72 2.99
C GLY A 21 -1.64 18.27 2.20
N LYS A 22 -1.49 17.74 0.98
CA LYS A 22 -2.65 17.42 0.10
C LYS A 22 -2.82 15.93 -0.13
N PHE A 23 -1.74 15.17 -0.21
CA PHE A 23 -1.81 13.71 -0.42
C PHE A 23 -2.23 12.96 0.86
N TRP A 24 -1.67 13.30 2.01
CA TRP A 24 -2.03 12.65 3.28
C TRP A 24 -3.36 13.11 3.90
N THR A 25 -3.86 14.31 3.55
CA THR A 25 -5.08 14.86 4.15
C THR A 25 -6.35 14.54 3.37
N THR A 26 -6.25 14.09 2.11
CA THR A 26 -7.41 13.89 1.22
C THR A 26 -7.83 12.44 1.03
N HIS A 27 -7.04 11.46 1.50
CA HIS A 27 -7.37 10.04 1.33
C HIS A 27 -7.67 9.36 2.66
N PRO A 28 -8.95 9.34 3.11
CA PRO A 28 -9.37 8.45 4.17
C PRO A 28 -9.29 7.02 3.63
N TYR A 29 -8.16 6.36 3.90
CA TYR A 29 -7.83 4.98 3.51
C TYR A 29 -7.64 4.75 2.00
N SER A 30 -6.45 4.28 1.60
CA SER A 30 -6.14 3.84 0.24
C SER A 30 -5.78 2.36 0.25
N PRO A 31 -6.73 1.45 -0.05
CA PRO A 31 -6.47 0.01 -0.11
C PRO A 31 -5.31 -0.35 -1.05
N ASP A 32 -5.13 0.43 -2.12
CA ASP A 32 -4.01 0.29 -3.06
C ASP A 32 -2.64 0.56 -2.47
N LEU A 33 -2.56 1.26 -1.34
CA LEU A 33 -1.32 1.58 -0.62
C LEU A 33 -1.16 0.74 0.65
N ALA A 34 -2.07 -0.19 0.93
CA ALA A 34 -1.98 -1.10 2.06
C ALA A 34 -1.51 -2.48 1.57
N PRO A 35 -0.27 -2.93 1.89
CA PRO A 35 0.22 -4.25 1.52
C PRO A 35 -0.69 -5.39 2.00
N ASN A 36 -1.35 -5.19 3.13
CA ASN A 36 -2.33 -6.13 3.65
C ASN A 36 -3.49 -6.32 2.67
N ASP A 37 -4.00 -5.26 2.04
CA ASP A 37 -5.15 -5.34 1.16
C ASP A 37 -4.78 -5.81 -0.25
N PHE A 38 -3.76 -5.20 -0.87
CA PHE A 38 -3.44 -5.48 -2.27
C PHE A 38 -2.65 -6.78 -2.46
N HIS A 39 -1.98 -7.27 -1.42
CA HIS A 39 -1.12 -8.46 -1.47
C HIS A 39 -1.65 -9.56 -0.52
N LEU A 40 -1.51 -9.40 0.79
CA LEU A 40 -1.75 -10.47 1.76
C LEU A 40 -3.20 -11.01 1.70
N PHE A 41 -4.18 -10.14 1.88
CA PHE A 41 -5.60 -10.52 1.88
C PHE A 41 -6.10 -10.93 0.51
N ARG A 42 -5.47 -10.46 -0.57
CA ARG A 42 -5.79 -10.94 -1.91
C ARG A 42 -5.52 -12.44 -2.04
N HIS A 43 -4.36 -12.89 -1.59
CA HIS A 43 -3.99 -14.30 -1.65
C HIS A 43 -4.72 -15.13 -0.58
N LEU A 44 -4.85 -14.60 0.65
CA LEU A 44 -5.58 -15.28 1.72
C LEU A 44 -7.05 -15.51 1.35
N LYS A 45 -7.75 -14.50 0.79
CA LYS A 45 -9.14 -14.67 0.34
C LYS A 45 -9.29 -15.74 -0.74
N HIS A 46 -8.31 -15.85 -1.63
CA HIS A 46 -8.30 -16.91 -2.64
C HIS A 46 -8.12 -18.30 -2.00
N HIS A 47 -7.23 -18.42 -1.01
CA HIS A 47 -7.01 -19.67 -0.29
C HIS A 47 -8.23 -20.11 0.54
N LEU A 48 -8.87 -19.18 1.23
CA LEU A 48 -10.07 -19.45 2.04
C LEU A 48 -11.33 -19.63 1.19
N GLY A 49 -11.32 -19.14 -0.05
CA GLY A 49 -12.49 -19.12 -0.93
C GLY A 49 -12.99 -20.53 -1.24
N GLY A 50 -14.29 -20.76 -1.02
CA GLY A 50 -14.94 -22.04 -1.31
C GLY A 50 -14.84 -23.09 -0.18
N ASN A 51 -14.11 -22.80 0.89
CA ASN A 51 -14.07 -23.65 2.07
C ASN A 51 -15.20 -23.30 3.04
N HIS A 52 -15.75 -24.32 3.71
CA HIS A 52 -16.62 -24.16 4.86
C HIS A 52 -15.86 -24.58 6.12
N TYR A 53 -15.87 -23.73 7.13
CA TYR A 53 -15.28 -23.99 8.44
C TYR A 53 -16.41 -24.21 9.44
N SER A 54 -16.25 -25.18 10.34
CA SER A 54 -17.29 -25.57 11.31
C SER A 54 -17.43 -24.53 12.42
N ASP A 55 -16.31 -23.93 12.80
CA ASP A 55 -16.22 -22.90 13.84
C ASP A 55 -15.04 -21.94 13.60
N ASP A 56 -14.88 -20.99 14.53
CA ASP A 56 -13.83 -19.98 14.48
C ASP A 56 -12.42 -20.56 14.71
N GLU A 57 -12.28 -21.68 15.43
CA GLU A 57 -10.97 -22.30 15.69
C GLU A 57 -10.45 -23.03 14.44
N ASP A 58 -11.34 -23.69 13.70
CA ASP A 58 -11.07 -24.24 12.38
C ASP A 58 -10.59 -23.13 11.43
N MET A 59 -11.29 -22.00 11.40
CA MET A 59 -10.90 -20.85 10.56
C MET A 59 -9.55 -20.25 10.98
N LYS A 60 -9.31 -20.05 12.29
CA LYS A 60 -8.03 -19.53 12.81
C LYS A 60 -6.88 -20.45 12.47
N THR A 61 -7.08 -21.76 12.58
CA THR A 61 -6.08 -22.76 12.24
C THR A 61 -5.73 -22.67 10.76
N ALA A 62 -6.74 -22.65 9.86
CA ALA A 62 -6.51 -22.51 8.43
C ALA A 62 -5.75 -21.24 8.05
N VAL A 63 -6.12 -20.09 8.64
CA VAL A 63 -5.43 -18.81 8.42
C VAL A 63 -3.98 -18.87 8.91
N THR A 64 -3.76 -19.40 10.11
CA THR A 64 -2.42 -19.45 10.73
C THR A 64 -1.50 -20.41 9.97
N SER A 65 -1.99 -21.59 9.60
CA SER A 65 -1.29 -22.55 8.77
C SER A 65 -0.88 -21.92 7.44
N TRP A 66 -1.83 -21.31 6.73
CA TRP A 66 -1.56 -20.65 5.45
C TRP A 66 -0.48 -19.56 5.56
N LEU A 67 -0.55 -18.71 6.60
CA LEU A 67 0.46 -17.67 6.85
C LEU A 67 1.86 -18.28 7.10
N SER A 68 1.93 -19.39 7.83
CA SER A 68 3.18 -20.08 8.15
C SER A 68 3.80 -20.81 6.94
N GLU A 69 2.98 -21.18 5.95
CA GLU A 69 3.42 -21.82 4.71
C GLU A 69 4.03 -20.83 3.70
N GLN A 70 3.76 -19.53 3.83
CA GLN A 70 4.27 -18.54 2.89
C GLN A 70 5.78 -18.36 3.05
N ALA A 71 6.50 -18.39 1.93
CA ALA A 71 7.93 -18.10 1.91
C ALA A 71 8.21 -16.64 2.30
N ALA A 72 9.40 -16.37 2.87
CA ALA A 72 9.82 -15.00 3.20
C ALA A 72 9.75 -14.05 1.98
N SER A 73 10.05 -14.56 0.78
CA SER A 73 9.97 -13.81 -0.48
C SER A 73 8.56 -13.33 -0.81
N PHE A 74 7.52 -14.03 -0.38
CA PHE A 74 6.13 -13.60 -0.55
C PHE A 74 5.87 -12.29 0.19
N TYR A 75 6.32 -12.17 1.43
CA TYR A 75 6.17 -10.95 2.22
C TYR A 75 7.06 -9.82 1.67
N GLU A 76 8.29 -10.16 1.27
CA GLU A 76 9.22 -9.21 0.64
C GLU A 76 8.61 -8.60 -0.63
N GLU A 77 7.99 -9.42 -1.49
CA GLU A 77 7.33 -8.96 -2.70
C GLU A 77 6.21 -7.96 -2.40
N GLY A 78 5.36 -8.24 -1.42
CA GLY A 78 4.29 -7.34 -1.00
C GLY A 78 4.82 -5.97 -0.56
N ILE A 79 5.91 -5.96 0.20
CA ILE A 79 6.57 -4.73 0.67
C ILE A 79 7.26 -4.00 -0.49
N ARG A 80 7.93 -4.70 -1.41
CA ARG A 80 8.59 -4.08 -2.56
C ARG A 80 7.59 -3.46 -3.54
N ASN A 81 6.44 -4.11 -3.72
CA ASN A 81 5.34 -3.59 -4.53
C ASN A 81 4.74 -2.30 -3.97
N LEU A 82 4.90 -2.03 -2.67
CA LEU A 82 4.48 -0.76 -2.06
C LEU A 82 5.23 0.43 -2.67
N VAL A 83 6.54 0.31 -2.90
CA VAL A 83 7.36 1.39 -3.49
C VAL A 83 6.87 1.73 -4.91
N VAL A 84 6.60 0.69 -5.71
CA VAL A 84 6.08 0.84 -7.08
C VAL A 84 4.70 1.49 -7.08
N ARG A 85 3.83 1.12 -6.13
CA ARG A 85 2.48 1.68 -6.00
C ARG A 85 2.51 3.14 -5.52
N TYR A 86 3.41 3.50 -4.62
CA TYR A 86 3.64 4.89 -4.23
C TYR A 86 4.09 5.73 -5.41
N ASP A 87 5.09 5.27 -6.18
CA ASP A 87 5.55 5.98 -7.38
C ASP A 87 4.40 6.22 -8.37
N LYS A 88 3.61 5.18 -8.67
CA LYS A 88 2.41 5.32 -9.52
C LYS A 88 1.39 6.32 -8.95
N CYS A 89 1.13 6.28 -7.65
CA CYS A 89 0.17 7.18 -7.01
C CYS A 89 0.63 8.65 -7.07
N LEU A 90 1.93 8.89 -6.85
CA LEU A 90 2.54 10.21 -6.94
C LEU A 90 2.54 10.75 -8.37
N ASN A 91 2.92 9.92 -9.34
CA ASN A 91 2.95 10.28 -10.76
C ASN A 91 1.56 10.54 -11.36
N LYS A 92 0.51 9.98 -10.75
CA LYS A 92 -0.89 10.22 -11.14
C LYS A 92 -1.61 11.27 -10.27
N LEU A 93 -0.88 12.06 -9.47
CA LEU A 93 -1.45 13.09 -8.56
C LEU A 93 -2.54 12.54 -7.61
N GLY A 94 -2.43 11.28 -7.19
CA GLY A 94 -3.40 10.64 -6.28
C GLY A 94 -4.65 10.06 -6.96
N SER A 95 -4.66 9.85 -8.29
CA SER A 95 -5.72 9.05 -8.91
C SER A 95 -5.52 7.56 -8.60
N PHE A 96 -6.61 6.85 -8.29
CA PHE A 96 -6.63 5.40 -8.02
C PHE A 96 -5.83 4.60 -9.06
N VAL A 97 -5.02 3.65 -8.57
CA VAL A 97 -4.20 2.80 -9.43
C VAL A 97 -4.98 1.52 -9.69
N GLU A 98 -5.85 1.53 -10.70
CA GLU A 98 -6.43 0.27 -11.20
C GLU A 98 -5.34 -0.71 -11.67
N LYS A 99 -5.65 -1.99 -11.49
CA LYS A 99 -4.79 -3.15 -11.72
C LYS A 99 -4.27 -3.27 -13.15
#